data_AF-A0A9P6W027-F1
#
_entry.id   AF-A0A9P6W027-F1
#
_cell.length_a   1.000
_cell.length_b   1.000
_cell.length_c   1.000
_cell.angle_alpha   90.00
_cell.angle_beta   90.00
_cell.angle_gamma   90.00
#
_symmetry.space_group_name_H-M   'P 1'
#
loop_
_entity.id
_entity.type
_entity.pdbx_description
1 polymer ?
#
loop_
_entity_poly.entity_id
_entity_poly.type
_entity_poly.pdbx_seq_one_letter_code
_entity_poly.pdbx_strand_id
1 'polypeptide(L)'
;MSDDAESQASLSLAHSLAPAPLPNHTLPQQTFVLQTASFDARFPNTNQSRHCFQAYVDYFKCVNHKGEDFPACKTFYRTYHSLCPNEWIAKWDEQREANKFPAKLE
;
A
#
# COMPACT_ATOMS: atom_id res chain seq x y z
N MET A 1 -4.68 -5.42 66.82
CA MET A 1 -5.95 -5.74 66.15
C MET A 1 -5.60 -5.83 64.68
N SER A 2 -5.21 -6.99 64.16
CA SER A 2 -6.10 -8.15 63.90
C SER A 2 -7.28 -7.61 63.09
N ASP A 3 -7.26 -7.69 61.77
CA ASP A 3 -7.59 -8.89 61.00
C ASP A 3 -7.40 -8.54 59.51
N ASP A 4 -6.83 -9.43 58.69
CA ASP A 4 -7.11 -9.54 57.23
C ASP A 4 -6.37 -10.75 56.61
N ALA A 5 -6.22 -11.84 57.38
CA ALA A 5 -5.62 -13.10 56.89
C ALA A 5 -6.54 -13.90 55.96
N GLU A 6 -7.82 -13.53 55.82
CA GLU A 6 -8.78 -14.23 54.96
C GLU A 6 -8.69 -13.88 53.48
N SER A 7 -8.10 -12.74 53.09
CA SER A 7 -8.10 -12.30 51.69
C SER A 7 -7.07 -13.02 50.80
N GLN A 8 -6.07 -13.71 51.38
CA GLN A 8 -5.03 -14.39 50.60
C GLN A 8 -5.46 -15.75 50.03
N ALA A 9 -6.51 -16.37 50.58
CA ALA A 9 -6.95 -17.69 50.11
C ALA A 9 -7.54 -17.63 48.68
N SER A 10 -8.29 -16.57 48.37
CA SER A 10 -8.95 -16.37 47.07
C SER A 10 -8.00 -16.06 45.91
N LEU A 11 -6.84 -15.44 46.19
CA LEU A 11 -5.84 -15.11 45.18
C LEU A 11 -5.08 -16.34 44.66
N SER A 12 -4.93 -17.38 45.47
CA SER A 12 -4.19 -18.61 45.08
C SER A 12 -4.91 -19.43 43.99
N LEU A 13 -6.25 -19.41 43.97
CA LEU A 13 -7.04 -20.20 43.01
C LEU A 13 -7.09 -19.56 41.61
N ALA A 14 -6.90 -18.25 41.48
CA ALA A 14 -6.94 -17.55 40.19
C ALA A 14 -5.71 -17.84 39.30
N HIS A 15 -4.61 -18.34 39.88
CA HIS A 15 -3.36 -18.61 39.15
C HIS A 15 -3.38 -19.93 38.33
N SER A 16 -4.44 -20.73 38.42
CA SER A 16 -4.51 -22.05 37.78
C SER A 16 -5.27 -22.09 36.44
N LEU A 17 -5.73 -20.94 35.93
CA LEU A 17 -6.41 -20.84 34.62
C LEU A 17 -5.58 -20.06 33.59
N ALA A 18 -4.25 -20.22 33.62
CA ALA A 18 -3.43 -19.77 32.50
C ALA A 18 -3.75 -20.65 31.27
N PRO A 19 -4.21 -20.08 30.14
CA PRO A 19 -4.43 -20.86 28.92
C PRO A 19 -3.11 -21.48 28.49
N ALA A 20 -3.15 -22.76 28.07
CA ALA A 20 -2.00 -23.48 27.56
C ALA A 20 -1.28 -22.65 26.47
N PRO A 21 0.07 -22.66 26.42
CA PRO A 21 0.80 -21.95 25.38
C PRO A 21 0.34 -22.46 24.02
N LEU A 22 -0.10 -21.55 23.15
CA LEU A 22 -0.50 -21.87 21.79
C LEU A 22 0.63 -22.63 21.10
N PRO A 23 0.33 -23.69 20.32
CA PRO A 23 1.34 -24.37 19.53
C PRO A 23 2.00 -23.35 18.59
N ASN A 24 3.34 -23.33 18.59
CA ASN A 24 4.15 -22.49 17.71
C ASN A 24 3.71 -22.69 16.25
N HIS A 25 2.89 -21.77 15.76
CA HIS A 25 2.58 -21.66 14.36
C HIS A 25 3.76 -20.92 13.70
N THR A 26 4.75 -21.67 13.21
CA THR A 26 5.86 -21.14 12.41
C THR A 26 5.34 -20.69 11.04
N LEU A 27 4.65 -19.55 11.01
CA LEU A 27 4.57 -18.77 9.78
C LEU A 27 5.96 -18.20 9.52
N PRO A 28 6.48 -18.29 8.28
CA PRO A 28 7.63 -17.48 7.92
C PRO A 28 7.26 -16.02 8.24
N GLN A 29 8.01 -15.37 9.12
CA GLN A 29 7.82 -13.95 9.43
C GLN A 29 8.25 -13.14 8.20
N GLN A 30 7.33 -13.01 7.24
CA GLN A 30 7.52 -12.19 6.05
C GLN A 30 7.55 -10.73 6.50
N THR A 31 8.73 -10.11 6.44
CA THR A 31 8.88 -8.69 6.75
C THR A 31 8.40 -7.89 5.55
N PHE A 32 7.15 -7.40 5.60
CA PHE A 32 6.60 -6.55 4.55
C PHE A 32 7.06 -5.10 4.78
N VAL A 33 7.75 -4.53 3.79
CA VAL A 33 8.05 -3.09 3.80
C VAL A 33 6.88 -2.37 3.14
N LEU A 34 6.07 -1.69 3.95
CA LEU A 34 4.95 -0.89 3.47
C LEU A 34 5.50 0.38 2.80
N GLN A 35 5.30 0.52 1.49
CA GLN A 35 5.68 1.68 0.70
C GLN A 35 4.57 2.02 -0.28
N THR A 36 4.33 3.30 -0.51
CA THR A 36 3.32 3.82 -1.45
C THR A 36 3.88 5.03 -2.20
N ALA A 37 3.08 5.66 -3.06
CA ALA A 37 3.45 6.88 -3.75
C ALA A 37 3.79 8.01 -2.77
N SER A 38 4.89 8.73 -3.02
CA SER A 38 5.29 9.90 -2.24
C SER A 38 4.41 11.12 -2.54
N PHE A 39 4.46 12.12 -1.67
CA PHE A 39 3.81 13.41 -1.89
C PHE A 39 4.43 14.17 -3.07
N ASP A 40 3.61 14.56 -4.05
CA ASP A 40 4.00 15.42 -5.17
C ASP A 40 3.50 16.85 -4.93
N ALA A 41 4.43 17.79 -4.72
CA ALA A 41 4.13 19.19 -4.45
C ALA A 41 3.39 19.91 -5.60
N ARG A 42 3.37 19.36 -6.82
CA ARG A 42 2.57 19.88 -7.94
C ARG A 42 1.06 19.69 -7.73
N PHE A 43 0.69 18.72 -6.89
CA PHE A 43 -0.70 18.34 -6.62
C PHE A 43 -1.00 18.40 -5.12
N PRO A 44 -0.96 19.58 -4.47
CA PRO A 44 -1.11 19.70 -3.01
C PRO A 44 -2.57 19.55 -2.53
N ASN A 45 -3.54 19.64 -3.43
CA ASN A 45 -4.96 19.61 -3.10
C ASN A 45 -5.47 18.17 -2.88
N THR A 46 -6.56 18.00 -2.15
CA THR A 46 -7.18 16.69 -1.88
C THR A 46 -7.57 15.93 -3.17
N ASN A 47 -7.93 16.64 -4.25
CA ASN A 47 -8.26 16.00 -5.52
C ASN A 47 -6.99 15.55 -6.26
N GLN A 48 -6.67 14.25 -6.16
CA GLN A 48 -5.51 13.62 -6.78
C GLN A 48 -5.78 13.09 -8.21
N SER A 49 -6.92 13.39 -8.82
CA SER A 49 -7.28 12.87 -10.16
C SER A 49 -6.26 13.27 -11.23
N ARG A 50 -5.74 14.52 -11.16
CA ARG A 50 -4.69 14.99 -12.08
C ARG A 50 -3.33 14.35 -11.79
N HIS A 51 -3.02 14.05 -10.53
CA HIS A 51 -1.79 13.35 -10.18
C HIS A 51 -1.78 11.93 -10.76
N CYS A 52 -2.89 11.20 -10.59
CA CYS A 52 -3.09 9.89 -11.19
C CYS A 52 -2.91 9.93 -12.73
N PHE A 53 -3.66 10.81 -13.41
CA PHE A 53 -3.59 10.92 -14.87
C PHE A 53 -2.20 11.32 -15.37
N GLN A 54 -1.54 12.28 -14.70
CA GLN A 54 -0.21 12.72 -15.09
C GLN A 54 0.84 11.61 -14.89
N ALA A 55 0.77 10.86 -13.80
CA ALA A 55 1.68 9.73 -13.56
C ALA A 55 1.55 8.63 -14.62
N TYR A 56 0.32 8.35 -15.08
CA TYR A 56 0.07 7.41 -16.17
C TYR A 56 0.68 7.89 -17.50
N VAL A 57 0.44 9.15 -17.86
CA VAL A 57 1.01 9.75 -19.08
C VAL A 57 2.54 9.80 -19.03
N ASP A 58 3.10 10.16 -17.88
CA ASP A 58 4.55 10.26 -17.67
C ASP A 58 5.24 8.90 -17.78
N TYR A 59 4.59 7.82 -17.31
CA TYR A 59 5.11 6.46 -17.49
C TYR A 59 5.26 6.11 -18.97
N PHE A 60 4.21 6.25 -19.77
CA PHE A 60 4.27 5.87 -21.19
C PHE A 60 5.17 6.79 -22.02
N LYS A 61 5.23 8.09 -21.70
CA LYS A 61 6.25 8.98 -22.29
C LYS A 61 7.66 8.52 -21.95
N CYS A 62 7.91 8.16 -20.69
CA CYS A 62 9.21 7.69 -20.24
C CYS A 62 9.62 6.39 -20.97
N VAL A 63 8.70 5.44 -21.11
CA VAL A 63 8.91 4.19 -21.85
C VAL A 63 9.21 4.47 -23.33
N ASN A 64 8.47 5.37 -23.97
CA ASN A 64 8.69 5.72 -25.38
C ASN A 64 10.06 6.37 -25.63
N HIS A 65 10.53 7.25 -24.74
CA HIS A 65 11.80 7.96 -24.93
C HIS A 65 13.04 7.20 -24.41
N LYS A 66 12.91 6.43 -23.34
CA LYS A 66 14.05 5.83 -22.61
C LYS A 66 14.04 4.31 -22.59
N GLY A 67 12.93 3.68 -22.94
CA GLY A 67 12.71 2.24 -22.79
C GLY A 67 12.17 1.87 -21.40
N GLU A 68 11.57 0.68 -21.31
CA GLU A 68 10.90 0.17 -20.11
C GLU A 68 11.85 -0.11 -18.93
N ASP A 69 13.10 -0.43 -19.22
CA ASP A 69 14.10 -0.79 -18.21
C ASP A 69 14.63 0.41 -17.42
N PHE A 70 14.32 1.63 -17.82
CA PHE A 70 14.85 2.81 -17.16
C PHE A 70 14.25 2.95 -15.74
N PRO A 71 15.09 3.01 -14.68
CA PRO A 71 14.63 2.94 -13.30
C PRO A 71 13.69 4.10 -12.92
N ALA A 72 13.83 5.27 -13.53
CA ALA A 72 12.93 6.38 -13.25
C ALA A 72 11.51 6.14 -13.79
N CYS A 73 11.34 5.38 -14.88
CA CYS A 73 10.02 5.04 -15.40
C CYS A 73 9.26 4.14 -14.39
N LYS A 74 9.97 3.26 -13.67
CA LYS A 74 9.39 2.40 -12.63
C LYS A 74 8.79 3.20 -11.47
N THR A 75 9.29 4.41 -11.21
CA THR A 75 8.68 5.30 -10.21
C THR A 75 7.27 5.72 -10.65
N PHE A 76 7.10 6.16 -11.91
CA PHE A 76 5.79 6.53 -12.44
C PHE A 76 4.83 5.33 -12.49
N TYR A 77 5.35 4.15 -12.84
CA TYR A 77 4.60 2.89 -12.79
C TYR A 77 4.00 2.63 -11.40
N ARG A 78 4.85 2.67 -10.37
CA ARG A 78 4.41 2.49 -8.98
C ARG A 78 3.42 3.56 -8.55
N THR A 79 3.64 4.81 -8.96
CA THR A 79 2.78 5.94 -8.58
C THR A 79 1.37 5.82 -9.16
N TYR A 80 1.21 5.58 -10.46
CA TYR A 80 -0.15 5.48 -11.03
C TYR A 80 -0.87 4.21 -10.54
N HIS A 81 -0.17 3.09 -10.35
CA HIS A 81 -0.77 1.88 -9.77
C HIS A 81 -1.22 2.06 -8.30
N SER A 82 -0.59 2.97 -7.56
CA SER A 82 -0.96 3.25 -6.16
C SER A 82 -2.10 4.26 -6.04
N LEU A 83 -2.24 5.18 -7.00
CA LEU A 83 -3.18 6.31 -6.92
C LEU A 83 -4.45 6.12 -7.77
N CYS A 84 -4.33 5.48 -8.92
CA CYS A 84 -5.41 5.40 -9.89
C CYS A 84 -6.36 4.24 -9.59
N PRO A 85 -7.68 4.43 -9.72
CA PRO A 85 -8.62 3.33 -9.77
C PRO A 85 -8.30 2.39 -10.95
N ASN A 86 -8.33 1.07 -10.73
CA ASN A 86 -8.04 0.08 -11.76
C ASN A 86 -8.96 0.22 -13.00
N GLU A 87 -10.21 0.64 -12.80
CA GLU A 87 -11.16 0.89 -13.89
C GLU A 87 -10.68 2.01 -14.83
N TRP A 88 -10.04 3.06 -14.29
CA TRP A 88 -9.54 4.17 -15.10
C TRP A 88 -8.33 3.73 -15.93
N ILE A 89 -7.42 2.96 -15.31
CA ILE A 89 -6.26 2.38 -15.98
C ILE A 89 -6.71 1.52 -17.16
N ALA A 90 -7.63 0.58 -16.92
CA ALA A 90 -8.16 -0.30 -17.96
C ALA A 90 -8.79 0.48 -19.14
N LYS A 91 -9.63 1.49 -18.84
CA LYS A 91 -10.22 2.35 -19.87
C LYS A 91 -9.18 3.12 -20.68
N TRP A 92 -8.13 3.62 -20.04
CA TRP A 92 -7.05 4.31 -20.73
C TRP A 92 -6.20 3.36 -21.55
N ASP A 93 -5.97 2.13 -21.07
CA ASP A 93 -5.25 1.09 -21.81
C ASP A 93 -5.99 0.73 -23.10
N GLU A 94 -7.31 0.48 -23.01
CA GLU A 94 -8.17 0.26 -24.19
C GLU A 94 -8.10 1.43 -25.17
N GLN A 95 -8.13 2.67 -24.68
CA GLN A 95 -8.02 3.86 -25.53
C GLN A 95 -6.65 3.99 -26.20
N ARG A 96 -5.57 3.62 -25.52
CA ARG A 96 -4.21 3.63 -26.09
C ARG A 96 -4.05 2.54 -27.15
N GLU A 97 -4.49 1.32 -26.88
CA GLU A 97 -4.48 0.21 -27.84
C GLU A 97 -5.34 0.52 -29.08
N ALA A 98 -6.48 1.20 -28.88
CA ALA A 98 -7.34 1.66 -29.96
C ALA A 98 -6.84 2.93 -30.68
N ASN A 99 -5.68 3.50 -30.30
CA ASN A 99 -5.13 4.76 -30.83
C ASN A 99 -6.10 5.96 -30.71
N LYS A 100 -6.94 5.98 -29.66
CA LYS A 100 -7.93 7.04 -29.37
C LYS A 100 -7.62 7.82 -28.07
N PHE A 101 -6.44 7.61 -27.50
CA PHE A 101 -6.06 8.26 -26.25
C PHE A 101 -5.87 9.77 -26.43
N PRO A 102 -6.46 10.62 -25.57
CA PRO A 102 -6.49 12.07 -25.79
C PRO A 102 -5.16 12.79 -25.53
N ALA A 103 -4.21 12.18 -24.83
CA ALA A 103 -2.92 12.82 -24.55
C ALA A 103 -1.82 12.34 -25.51
N LYS A 104 -0.91 13.25 -25.83
CA LYS A 104 0.28 12.94 -26.64
C LYS A 104 1.29 12.17 -25.80
N LEU A 105 1.68 10.98 -26.27
CA LEU A 105 2.68 10.09 -25.65
C LEU A 105 4.05 10.13 -26.37
N GLU A 106 4.17 10.99 -27.38
CA GLU A 106 5.36 11.26 -28.21
C GLU A 106 6.08 12.54 -27.80
#